data_AF-A0A967WMC7-F1
#
_entry.id   AF-A0A967WMC7-F1
#
_cell.length_a   1.000
_cell.length_b   1.000
_cell.length_c   1.000
_cell.angle_alpha   90.00
_cell.angle_beta   90.00
_cell.angle_gamma   90.00
#
_symmetry.space_group_name_H-M   'P 1'
#
loop_
_entity.id
_entity.type
_entity.pdbx_description
1 polymer ?
#
loop_
_entity_poly.entity_id
_entity_poly.type
_entity_poly.pdbx_seq_one_letter_code
_entity_poly.pdbx_strand_id
1 'polypeptide(L)' 'MGHAAFDSTCCGTGGCAYALVPGLVASWHSSQTEDGLAISRLEPVKDAEAQSTIRRLIERSEAVQQVIFQ' A
#
# COMPACT_ATOMS: atom_id res chain seq x y z
N MET A 1 0.59 -4.99 3.90
CA MET A 1 1.28 -4.28 5.00
C MET A 1 2.69 -4.82 5.09
N GLY A 2 3.68 -3.94 4.96
CA GLY A 2 5.09 -4.31 5.13
C GLY A 2 5.56 -3.91 6.52
N HIS A 3 6.50 -4.68 7.07
CA HIS A 3 7.16 -4.35 8.33
C HIS A 3 8.67 -4.28 8.06
N ALA A 4 9.26 -3.10 8.25
CA ALA A 4 10.70 -2.96 8.22
C ALA A 4 11.23 -3.07 9.65
N ALA A 5 11.98 -4.12 9.96
CA ALA A 5 12.63 -4.29 11.26
C ALA A 5 14.03 -3.69 11.21
N PHE A 6 14.34 -2.77 12.13
CA PHE A 6 15.66 -2.16 12.23
C PHE A 6 16.28 -2.46 13.60
N ASP A 7 17.52 -2.97 13.59
CA ASP A 7 18.27 -3.38 14.81
C ASP A 7 19.24 -2.28 15.31
N SER A 8 19.38 -1.19 14.56
CA SER A 8 20.31 -0.09 14.87
C SER A 8 19.70 1.29 14.61
N THR A 9 18.62 1.64 15.31
CA THR A 9 18.03 2.99 15.24
C THR A 9 18.11 3.72 16.58
N CYS A 10 18.21 5.05 16.53
CA CYS A 10 18.41 5.89 17.72
C CYS A 10 17.26 5.85 18.73
N CYS A 11 16.12 5.22 18.38
CA CYS A 11 14.93 5.10 19.22
C CYS A 11 14.71 3.67 19.77
N GLY A 12 15.66 2.74 19.58
CA GLY A 12 15.60 1.36 20.08
C GLY A 12 15.22 0.30 19.02
N THR A 13 15.02 -0.94 19.48
CA THR A 13 14.56 -2.06 18.64
C THR A 13 13.08 -1.88 18.31
N GLY A 14 12.74 -1.64 17.04
CA GLY A 14 11.37 -1.38 16.63
C GLY A 14 11.20 -1.47 15.12
N GLY A 15 10.04 -1.99 14.69
CA GLY A 15 9.66 -2.05 13.28
C GLY A 15 8.78 -0.87 12.88
N CYS A 16 8.95 -0.37 11.64
CA CYS A 16 8.05 0.62 11.05
C CYS A 16 7.05 -0.11 10.13
N ALA A 17 5.77 0.02 10.43
CA ALA A 17 4.67 -0.49 9.62
C ALA A 17 4.29 0.54 8.55
N TYR A 18 4.17 0.07 7.31
CA TYR A 18 3.81 0.92 6.18
C TYR A 18 2.79 0.26 5.26
N ALA A 19 1.99 1.11 4.61
CA ALA A 19 1.05 0.75 3.57
C ALA A 19 1.57 1.20 2.21
N LEU A 20 1.64 0.26 1.27
CA LEU A 20 1.87 0.55 -0.15
C LEU A 20 0.53 0.62 -0.87
N VAL A 21 0.28 1.73 -1.56
CA VAL A 21 -0.92 1.93 -2.36
C VAL A 21 -0.50 1.94 -3.84
N PRO A 22 -0.58 0.78 -4.54
CA PRO A 22 -0.17 0.68 -5.94
C PRO A 22 -1.15 1.37 -6.91
N GLY A 23 -2.38 1.65 -6.47
CA GLY A 23 -3.42 2.25 -7.30
C GLY A 23 -4.82 1.81 -6.90
N LEU A 24 -5.81 2.22 -7.71
CA LEU A 24 -7.18 1.73 -7.64
C LEU A 24 -7.36 0.55 -8.60
N VAL A 25 -8.18 -0.41 -8.20
CA VAL A 25 -8.54 -1.54 -9.08
C VAL A 25 -9.42 -1.02 -10.21
N ALA A 26 -8.88 -1.00 -11.43
CA ALA A 26 -9.63 -0.65 -12.62
C ALA A 26 -10.36 -1.86 -13.21
N SER A 27 -9.76 -3.05 -13.12
CA SER A 27 -10.44 -4.31 -13.45
C SER A 27 -9.98 -5.42 -12.52
N TRP A 28 -10.95 -6.06 -11.86
CA TRP A 28 -10.69 -7.14 -10.91
C TRP A 28 -10.73 -8.49 -11.61
N HIS A 29 -9.63 -9.27 -11.51
CA HIS A 29 -9.52 -10.62 -12.08
C HIS A 29 -9.99 -10.72 -13.54
N SER A 30 -9.65 -9.72 -14.35
CA SER A 30 -10.13 -9.60 -15.73
C SER A 30 -9.40 -10.50 -16.72
N SER A 31 -8.27 -11.09 -16.33
CA SER A 31 -7.50 -12.02 -17.16
C SER A 31 -6.80 -13.05 -16.28
N GLN A 32 -6.11 -14.02 -16.90
CA GLN A 32 -5.28 -15.00 -16.21
C GLN A 32 -3.88 -15.06 -16.86
N THR A 33 -2.87 -15.44 -16.07
CA THR A 33 -1.55 -15.82 -16.59
C THR A 33 -1.63 -17.19 -17.29
N GLU A 34 -0.57 -17.59 -17.99
CA GLU A 34 -0.47 -18.92 -18.60
C GLU A 34 -0.59 -20.05 -17.56
N ASP A 35 -0.17 -19.79 -16.31
CA ASP A 35 -0.32 -20.70 -15.17
C ASP A 35 -1.72 -20.65 -14.50
N GLY A 36 -2.67 -19.90 -15.06
CA GLY A 36 -4.04 -19.79 -14.56
C GLY A 36 -4.25 -18.84 -13.37
N LEU A 37 -3.26 -17.98 -13.06
CA LEU A 37 -3.37 -17.04 -11.94
C LEU A 37 -4.14 -15.79 -12.37
N ALA A 38 -5.08 -15.33 -11.55
CA ALA A 38 -5.91 -14.17 -11.86
C ALA A 38 -5.10 -12.86 -11.91
N ILE A 39 -5.32 -12.05 -12.94
CA ILE A 39 -4.69 -10.76 -13.18
C ILE A 39 -5.72 -9.64 -12.98
N SER A 40 -5.39 -8.69 -12.11
CA SER A 40 -6.13 -7.46 -11.90
C SER A 40 -5.35 -6.27 -12.48
N ARG A 41 -6.06 -5.32 -13.10
CA ARG A 41 -5.47 -4.06 -13.56
C ARG A 41 -5.63 -2.99 -12.50
N LEU A 42 -4.54 -2.27 -12.23
CA LEU A 42 -4.50 -1.15 -11.32
C LEU A 42 -4.23 0.14 -12.08
N GLU A 43 -4.83 1.24 -11.63
CA GLU A 43 -4.54 2.58 -12.12
C GLU A 43 -3.96 3.42 -10.98
N PRO A 44 -2.78 4.06 -11.17
CA PRO A 44 -2.15 4.88 -10.14
C PRO A 44 -3.06 6.02 -9.67
N VAL A 45 -3.04 6.31 -8.38
CA VAL A 45 -3.80 7.44 -7.82
C VAL A 45 -3.01 8.73 -8.05
N LYS A 46 -3.34 9.50 -9.09
CA LYS A 46 -2.61 10.73 -9.42
C LYS A 46 -3.17 11.99 -8.74
N ASP A 47 -4.44 11.94 -8.37
CA ASP A 47 -5.13 13.07 -7.76
C ASP A 47 -4.74 13.24 -6.28
N ALA A 48 -4.33 14.45 -5.91
CA ALA A 48 -3.80 14.73 -4.58
C ALA A 48 -4.88 14.67 -3.49
N GLU A 49 -6.13 15.05 -3.81
CA GLU A 49 -7.25 14.97 -2.87
C GLU A 49 -7.64 13.51 -2.60
N ALA A 50 -7.66 12.68 -3.65
CA ALA A 50 -7.88 11.24 -3.56
C ALA A 50 -6.77 10.57 -2.72
N GLN A 51 -5.49 10.89 -2.98
CA GLN A 51 -4.39 10.38 -2.17
C GLN A 51 -4.52 10.78 -0.69
N SER A 52 -4.86 12.04 -0.41
CA SER A 52 -5.08 12.53 0.95
C SER A 52 -6.21 11.78 1.67
N THR A 53 -7.32 11.56 0.96
CA THR A 53 -8.47 10.82 1.50
C THR A 53 -8.10 9.38 1.81
N ILE A 54 -7.44 8.69 0.88
CA ILE A 54 -6.99 7.30 1.05
C ILE A 54 -6.00 7.20 2.22
N ARG A 55 -5.02 8.11 2.29
CA ARG A 55 -4.05 8.19 3.38
C ARG A 55 -4.76 8.26 4.74
N ARG A 56 -5.69 9.20 4.90
CA ARG A 56 -6.45 9.38 6.15
C ARG A 56 -7.28 8.15 6.51
N LEU A 57 -7.82 7.43 5.53
CA LEU A 57 -8.57 6.21 5.79
C LEU A 57 -7.67 5.10 6.32
N ILE A 58 -6.52 4.88 5.67
CA ILE A 58 -5.55 3.85 6.07
C ILE A 58 -4.96 4.17 7.45
N GLU A 59 -4.54 5.41 7.71
CA GLU A 59 -3.96 5.81 9.00
C GLU A 59 -4.97 5.72 10.16
N ARG A 60 -6.28 5.75 9.87
CA ARG A 60 -7.33 5.57 10.87
C ARG A 60 -7.65 4.10 11.15
N SER A 61 -7.49 3.21 10.17
CA SER A 61 -7.85 1.80 10.32
C SER A 61 -6.64 0.92 10.65
N GLU A 62 -5.45 1.33 10.23
CA GLU A 62 -4.21 0.55 10.35
C GLU A 62 -3.18 1.31 11.19
N ALA A 63 -2.46 0.59 12.04
CA ALA A 63 -1.34 1.14 12.81
C ALA A 63 -0.08 1.28 11.95
N VAL A 64 -0.13 2.13 10.93
CA VAL A 64 1.00 2.42 10.02
C VAL A 64 1.57 3.81 10.26
N GLN A 65 2.88 3.95 10.15
CA GLN A 65 3.56 5.24 10.22
C GLN A 65 3.70 5.91 8.85
N GLN A 66 3.59 5.13 7.76
CA GLN A 66 3.79 5.63 6.41
C GLN A 66 2.78 5.03 5.43
N VAL A 67 2.16 5.90 4.63
CA VAL A 67 1.40 5.51 3.42
C VAL A 67 2.15 6.02 2.20
N ILE A 68 2.53 5.10 1.31
CA ILE A 68 3.35 5.37 0.13
C ILE A 68 2.53 5.06 -1.12
N PHE A 69 2.37 6.05 -1.99
CA PHE A 69 1.72 5.91 -3.29
C PHE A 69 2.79 5.67 -4.36
N GLN A 70 2.49 4.78 -5.32
CA GLN A 70 3.34 4.48 -6.48
C GLN A 70 2.85 5.25 -7.72
#